data_AF-A0A4P9ZWV0-F1
#
_entry.id   AF-A0A4P9ZWV0-F1
#
_cell.length_a   1.000
_cell.length_b   1.000
_cell.length_c   1.000
_cell.angle_alpha   90.00
_cell.angle_beta   90.00
_cell.angle_gamma   90.00
#
_symmetry.space_group_name_H-M   'P 1'
#
loop_
_entity.id
_entity.type
_entity.pdbx_description
1 polymer ?
#
loop_
_entity_poly.entity_id
_entity_poly.type
_entity_poly.pdbx_seq_one_letter_code
_entity_poly.pdbx_strand_id
1 'polypeptide(L)'
;EAIKAVGWGTFTGFSVSAYLNSIQKHNAGAAGLFTRTGYVMPWLAALGGIYAATEGITSNVREEDDFWNAGLAGCVAGGLAGSRRKSISMMAGGCFVVGTTMGAY
;
A
#
# COMPACT_ATOMS: atom_id res chain seq x y z
N GLU A 1 -14.36 -0.13 6.77
CA GLU A 1 -13.60 -0.73 5.65
C GLU A 1 -12.07 -0.67 5.85
N ALA A 2 -11.49 0.48 6.23
CA ALA A 2 -10.04 0.65 6.35
C ALA A 2 -9.32 -0.43 7.19
N ILE A 3 -9.88 -0.87 8.30
CA ILE A 3 -9.28 -1.94 9.14
C ILE A 3 -9.25 -3.29 8.41
N LYS A 4 -10.25 -3.61 7.59
CA LYS A 4 -10.25 -4.84 6.76
C LYS A 4 -9.17 -4.75 5.68
N ALA A 5 -9.05 -3.59 5.02
CA ALA A 5 -8.01 -3.34 4.02
C ALA A 5 -6.60 -3.43 4.63
N VAL A 6 -6.41 -2.89 5.84
CA VAL A 6 -5.17 -3.03 6.63
C VAL A 6 -4.91 -4.50 6.98
N GLY A 7 -5.94 -5.26 7.35
CA GLY A 7 -5.83 -6.69 7.65
C GLY A 7 -5.31 -7.50 6.46
N TRP A 8 -5.92 -7.32 5.28
CA TRP A 8 -5.46 -7.95 4.04
C TRP A 8 -4.06 -7.49 3.62
N GLY A 9 -3.75 -6.19 3.76
CA GLY A 9 -2.41 -5.64 3.51
C GLY A 9 -1.34 -6.23 4.42
N THR A 10 -1.67 -6.46 5.69
CA THR A 10 -0.74 -7.07 6.65
C THR A 10 -0.50 -8.55 6.33
N PHE A 11 -1.55 -9.30 5.98
CA PHE A 11 -1.44 -10.71 5.63
C PHE A 11 -0.60 -10.94 4.35
N THR A 12 -0.84 -10.13 3.32
CA THR A 12 -0.05 -10.16 2.09
C THR A 12 1.40 -9.76 2.39
N GLY A 13 1.63 -8.73 3.20
CA GLY A 13 2.98 -8.34 3.60
C GLY A 13 3.70 -9.38 4.43
N PHE A 14 2.99 -10.15 5.26
CA PHE A 14 3.55 -11.28 6.01
C PHE A 14 4.00 -12.40 5.06
N SER A 15 3.15 -12.74 4.08
CA SER A 15 3.45 -13.77 3.08
C SER A 15 4.66 -13.40 2.21
N VAL A 16 4.73 -12.14 1.76
CA VAL A 16 5.87 -11.62 1.02
C VAL A 16 7.13 -11.60 1.88
N SER A 17 7.02 -11.21 3.15
CA SER A 17 8.15 -11.25 4.10
C SER A 17 8.68 -12.67 4.28
N ALA A 18 7.79 -13.66 4.40
CA ALA A 18 8.15 -15.07 4.51
C ALA A 18 8.88 -15.58 3.26
N TYR A 19 8.40 -15.21 2.08
CA TYR A 19 9.03 -15.56 0.80
C TYR A 19 10.40 -14.90 0.62
N LEU A 20 10.53 -13.61 0.94
CA LEU A 20 11.81 -12.90 0.87
C LEU A 20 12.81 -13.45 1.90
N ASN A 21 12.33 -13.88 3.07
CA ASN A 21 13.13 -14.52 4.10
C ASN A 21 13.61 -15.92 3.68
N SER A 22 12.89 -16.66 2.82
CA SER A 22 13.30 -18.01 2.39
C SER A 22 14.32 -18.01 1.25
N ILE A 23 14.28 -17.02 0.35
CA ILE A 23 15.21 -16.94 -0.81
C ILE A 23 16.55 -16.32 -0.43
N GLN A 24 16.58 -15.43 0.57
CA GLN A 24 17.83 -14.81 0.98
C GLN A 24 18.67 -15.81 1.79
N LYS A 25 19.94 -16.00 1.39
CA LYS A 25 20.93 -16.69 2.22
C LYS A 25 21.23 -15.81 3.45
N HIS A 26 20.72 -16.19 4.61
CA HIS A 26 21.05 -15.56 5.89
C HIS A 26 20.96 -16.58 7.03
N ASN A 27 21.61 -16.26 8.14
CA ASN A 27 21.71 -17.12 9.32
C ASN A 27 20.80 -16.65 10.48
N ALA A 28 19.81 -15.80 10.18
CA ALA A 28 18.96 -15.14 11.18
C ALA A 28 17.71 -15.96 11.55
N GLY A 29 17.50 -17.12 10.92
CA GLY A 29 16.38 -18.01 11.19
C GLY A 29 15.00 -17.31 11.04
N ALA A 30 14.03 -17.71 11.87
CA ALA A 30 12.68 -17.16 11.86
C ALA A 30 12.60 -15.67 12.26
N ALA A 31 13.58 -15.16 13.02
CA ALA A 31 13.63 -13.76 13.43
C ALA A 31 13.91 -12.79 12.27
N GLY A 32 14.44 -13.30 11.14
CA GLY A 32 14.66 -12.52 9.91
C GLY A 32 13.36 -11.94 9.34
N LEU A 33 12.23 -12.59 9.62
CA LEU A 33 10.90 -12.17 9.16
C LEU A 33 10.52 -10.77 9.65
N PHE A 34 10.84 -10.45 10.90
CA PHE A 34 10.49 -9.20 11.56
C PHE A 34 11.64 -8.19 11.60
N THR A 35 12.89 -8.66 11.65
CA THR A 35 14.05 -7.77 11.78
C THR A 35 14.58 -7.27 10.43
N ARG A 36 14.45 -8.07 9.36
CA ARG A 36 14.99 -7.75 8.03
C ARG A 36 13.92 -7.41 7.01
N THR A 37 12.89 -8.26 6.92
CA THR A 37 11.73 -8.06 6.03
C THR A 37 10.54 -7.44 6.73
N GLY A 38 10.63 -7.18 8.04
CA GLY A 38 9.50 -6.73 8.85
C GLY A 38 8.92 -5.38 8.46
N TYR A 39 9.62 -4.59 7.64
CA TYR A 39 9.07 -3.38 7.04
C TYR A 39 7.95 -3.65 6.02
N VAL A 40 7.95 -4.81 5.35
CA VAL A 40 7.00 -5.10 4.26
C VAL A 40 5.55 -5.23 4.77
N MET A 41 5.37 -5.74 6.00
CA MET A 41 4.05 -5.86 6.64
C MET A 41 3.39 -4.50 6.91
N PRO A 42 3.97 -3.58 7.73
CA PRO A 42 3.39 -2.28 7.99
C PRO A 42 3.30 -1.43 6.72
N TRP A 43 4.17 -1.68 5.74
CA TRP A 43 4.14 -0.98 4.46
C TRP A 43 2.90 -1.29 3.62
N LEU A 44 2.63 -2.57 3.37
CA LEU A 44 1.44 -2.99 2.62
C LEU A 44 0.16 -2.69 3.40
N ALA A 45 0.20 -2.81 4.72
CA ALA A 45 -0.87 -2.37 5.60
C ALA A 45 -1.16 -0.87 5.46
N ALA A 46 -0.13 -0.02 5.46
CA ALA A 46 -0.27 1.42 5.31
C ALA A 46 -0.83 1.81 3.93
N LEU A 47 -0.44 1.10 2.86
CA LEU A 47 -0.98 1.34 1.52
C LEU A 47 -2.49 1.05 1.45
N GLY A 48 -2.94 -0.10 1.96
CA GLY A 48 -4.36 -0.43 2.00
C GLY A 48 -5.16 0.47 2.94
N GLY A 49 -4.57 0.84 4.07
CA GLY A 49 -5.18 1.75 5.04
C GLY A 49 -5.36 3.17 4.50
N ILE A 50 -4.34 3.73 3.86
CA ILE A 50 -4.42 5.10 3.32
C ILE A 50 -5.39 5.18 2.14
N TYR A 51 -5.44 4.15 1.30
CA TYR A 51 -6.42 4.07 0.21
C TYR A 51 -7.85 4.17 0.76
N ALA A 52 -8.23 3.25 1.64
CA ALA A 52 -9.60 3.21 2.19
C ALA A 52 -9.93 4.44 3.05
N ALA A 53 -8.94 5.04 3.71
CA ALA A 53 -9.13 6.29 4.43
C ALA A 53 -9.35 7.47 3.49
N THR A 54 -8.55 7.60 2.43
CA THR A 54 -8.71 8.67 1.44
C THR A 54 -10.02 8.53 0.70
N GLU A 55 -10.39 7.32 0.26
CA GLU A 55 -11.66 7.04 -0.41
C GLU A 55 -12.84 7.48 0.45
N GLY A 56 -12.88 7.07 1.74
CA GLY A 56 -13.95 7.46 2.67
C GLY A 56 -13.98 8.94 3.02
N ILE A 57 -12.83 9.64 2.99
CA ILE A 57 -12.80 11.10 3.17
C ILE A 57 -13.35 11.78 1.91
N THR A 58 -12.94 11.33 0.72
CA THR A 58 -13.36 11.94 -0.54
C THR A 58 -14.83 11.71 -0.84
N SER A 59 -15.38 10.53 -0.53
CA SER A 59 -16.81 10.27 -0.68
C SER A 59 -17.63 11.09 0.29
N ASN A 60 -17.20 11.26 1.54
CA ASN A 60 -17.90 12.12 2.50
C ASN A 60 -17.86 13.61 2.14
N VAL A 61 -16.77 14.09 1.55
CA VAL A 61 -16.65 15.51 1.14
C VAL A 61 -17.47 15.81 -0.12
N ARG A 62 -17.60 14.84 -1.02
CA ARG A 62 -18.31 15.01 -2.29
C ARG A 62 -19.75 14.53 -2.26
N GLU A 63 -20.13 13.76 -1.24
CA GLU A 63 -21.43 13.08 -1.12
C GLU A 63 -21.79 12.20 -2.33
N GLU A 64 -20.78 11.79 -3.11
CA GLU A 64 -20.91 11.05 -4.36
C GLU A 64 -19.90 9.90 -4.36
N ASP A 65 -20.34 8.71 -4.76
CA ASP A 65 -19.51 7.50 -4.89
C ASP A 65 -19.12 7.27 -6.37
N ASP A 66 -18.18 8.09 -6.84
CA ASP A 66 -17.67 8.05 -8.22
C ASP A 66 -16.28 7.41 -8.33
N PHE A 67 -15.95 6.97 -9.56
CA PHE A 67 -14.62 6.53 -9.96
C PHE A 67 -13.50 7.54 -9.64
N TRP A 68 -13.84 8.84 -9.52
CA TRP A 68 -12.88 9.85 -9.11
C TRP A 68 -12.37 9.68 -7.67
N ASN A 69 -13.18 9.15 -6.77
CA ASN A 69 -12.76 8.91 -5.38
C ASN A 69 -11.74 7.77 -5.33
N ALA A 70 -12.01 6.68 -6.06
CA ALA A 70 -11.08 5.56 -6.23
C ALA A 70 -9.78 6.00 -6.92
N GLY A 71 -9.87 6.86 -7.94
CA GLY A 71 -8.71 7.43 -8.62
C GLY A 71 -7.84 8.33 -7.72
N LEU A 72 -8.46 9.19 -6.90
CA LEU A 72 -7.75 10.04 -5.94
C LEU A 72 -7.13 9.23 -4.80
N ALA A 73 -7.88 8.28 -4.24
CA ALA A 73 -7.37 7.34 -3.25
C ALA A 73 -6.19 6.51 -3.79
N GLY A 74 -6.31 6.05 -5.05
CA GLY A 74 -5.25 5.35 -5.77
C GLY A 74 -4.01 6.21 -6.00
N CYS A 75 -4.17 7.49 -6.34
CA CYS A 75 -3.05 8.41 -6.47
C CYS A 75 -2.33 8.63 -5.14
N VAL A 76 -3.06 8.83 -4.04
CA VAL A 76 -2.47 9.02 -2.70
C VAL A 76 -1.75 7.76 -2.24
N ALA A 77 -2.36 6.59 -2.43
CA ALA A 77 -1.73 5.30 -2.12
C ALA A 77 -0.49 5.03 -3.00
N GLY A 78 -0.57 5.31 -4.29
CA GLY A 78 0.56 5.18 -5.23
C GLY A 78 1.70 6.17 -4.96
N GLY A 79 1.37 7.38 -4.55
CA GLY A 79 2.34 8.38 -4.07
C GLY A 79 3.01 7.94 -2.76
N LEU A 80 2.23 7.40 -1.81
CA LEU A 80 2.78 6.78 -0.61
C LEU A 80 3.73 5.66 -1.00
N ALA A 81 3.38 4.79 -1.96
CA ALA A 81 4.25 3.71 -2.42
C ALA A 81 5.61 4.23 -2.97
N GLY A 82 5.61 5.35 -3.67
CA GLY A 82 6.82 6.00 -4.18
C GLY A 82 7.69 6.65 -3.09
N SER A 83 7.10 7.05 -1.95
CA SER A 83 7.81 7.72 -0.85
C SER A 83 8.97 6.91 -0.28
N ARG A 84 8.87 5.57 -0.34
CA ARG A 84 9.92 4.67 0.13
C ARG A 84 11.22 4.81 -0.64
N ARG A 85 11.16 5.14 -1.93
CA ARG A 85 12.34 5.33 -2.78
C ARG A 85 12.91 6.74 -2.70
N LYS A 86 12.31 7.63 -1.87
CA LYS A 86 12.68 9.05 -1.71
C LYS A 86 12.85 9.76 -3.05
N SER A 87 12.03 9.41 -4.03
CA SER A 87 12.09 9.92 -5.40
C SER A 87 10.76 10.55 -5.78
N ILE A 88 10.80 11.83 -6.13
CA ILE A 88 9.62 12.60 -6.57
C ILE A 88 9.05 11.98 -7.85
N SER A 89 9.92 11.56 -8.77
CA SER A 89 9.52 10.91 -10.03
C SER A 89 8.77 9.59 -9.77
N MET A 90 9.21 8.82 -8.78
CA MET A 90 8.56 7.56 -8.43
C MET A 90 7.23 7.77 -7.71
N MET A 91 7.10 8.84 -6.92
CA MET A 91 5.82 9.25 -6.32
C MET A 91 4.82 9.70 -7.38
N ALA A 92 5.25 10.56 -8.32
CA ALA A 92 4.40 11.01 -9.42
C ALA A 92 3.98 9.83 -10.32
N GLY A 93 4.94 9.00 -10.74
CA GLY A 93 4.65 7.81 -11.55
C GLY A 93 3.73 6.82 -10.83
N GLY A 94 3.96 6.59 -9.53
CA GLY A 94 3.10 5.75 -8.70
C GLY A 94 1.68 6.30 -8.58
N CYS A 95 1.52 7.61 -8.37
CA CYS A 95 0.21 8.25 -8.35
C CYS A 95 -0.52 8.11 -9.70
N PHE A 96 0.15 8.37 -10.82
CA PHE A 96 -0.46 8.26 -12.14
C PHE A 96 -0.87 6.83 -12.46
N VAL A 97 0.03 5.85 -12.29
CA VAL A 97 -0.26 4.46 -12.63
C VAL A 97 -1.36 3.91 -11.72
N VAL A 98 -1.22 4.03 -10.40
CA VAL A 98 -2.18 3.45 -9.45
C VAL A 98 -3.51 4.21 -9.51
N GLY A 99 -3.47 5.53 -9.58
CA GLY A 99 -4.67 6.38 -9.68
C GLY A 99 -5.46 6.14 -10.98
N THR A 100 -4.78 5.99 -12.12
CA THR A 100 -5.49 5.66 -13.38
C THR A 100 -6.05 4.24 -13.36
N THR A 101 -5.33 3.26 -12.80
CA THR A 101 -5.86 1.90 -12.71
C THR A 101 -7.08 1.79 -11.80
N MET A 102 -7.07 2.50 -10.65
CA MET A 102 -8.19 2.48 -9.70
C MET A 102 -9.35 3.37 -10.13
N GLY A 103 -9.09 4.45 -10.88
CA GLY A 103 -10.14 5.27 -11.48
C GLY A 103 -10.72 4.71 -12.78
N ALA A 104 -10.07 3.71 -13.38
CA ALA A 104 -10.57 3.02 -14.57
C ALA A 104 -11.39 1.76 -14.23
N TYR A 105 -11.27 1.25 -13.00
CA TYR A 105 -12.01 0.11 -12.48
C TYR A 105 -13.26 0.57 -11.74
#